data_AF-F7RNW6-F1
#
_entry.id   AF-F7RNW6-F1
#
_cell.length_a   1.000
_cell.length_b   1.000
_cell.length_c   1.000
_cell.angle_alpha   90.00
_cell.angle_beta   90.00
_cell.angle_gamma   90.00
#
_symmetry.space_group_name_H-M   'P 1'
#
loop_
_entity.id
_entity.type
_entity.pdbx_description
1 polymer ?
#
loop_
_entity_poly.entity_id
_entity_poly.type
_entity_poly.pdbx_seq_one_letter_code
_entity_poly.pdbx_strand_id
1 'polypeptide(L)' 'MATKLGANALGSTAAVSKAVVVFSGGQDSTTCLIQALTQYDEVHGITFDYGQRHREEIEVAKIPRKTSKHHQP' A
#
# COMPACT_ATOMS: atom_id res chain seq x y z
N MET A 1 47.13 -5.74 11.80
CA MET A 1 46.48 -5.73 13.12
C MET A 1 46.62 -4.34 13.71
N ALA A 2 45.56 -3.54 13.66
CA ALA A 2 45.50 -2.25 14.35
C ALA A 2 44.31 -2.29 15.30
N THR A 3 44.57 -1.85 16.52
CA THR A 3 43.89 -2.16 17.76
C THR A 3 42.55 -1.43 17.88
N LYS A 4 41.57 -2.13 18.45
CA LYS A 4 40.26 -1.62 18.84
C LYS A 4 40.45 -0.59 19.96
N LEU A 5 40.24 0.70 19.67
CA LEU A 5 40.13 1.76 20.67
C LEU A 5 38.65 2.18 20.75
N GLY A 6 38.12 2.11 21.98
CA GLY A 6 36.72 2.34 22.27
C GLY A 6 36.27 3.77 22.01
N ALA A 7 35.03 3.89 21.54
CA ALA A 7 34.25 5.11 21.65
C ALA A 7 33.11 4.85 22.66
N ASN A 8 33.16 5.67 23.70
CA ASN A 8 32.26 5.84 24.84
C ASN A 8 30.81 5.36 24.71
N ALA A 9 30.34 4.80 25.82
CA ALA A 9 28.96 4.85 26.25
C ALA A 9 28.48 6.31 26.34
N LEU A 10 27.75 6.76 25.33
CA LEU A 10 26.55 7.55 25.54
C LEU A 10 25.43 6.75 24.89
N GLY A 11 24.36 6.48 25.63
CA GLY A 11 23.16 5.88 25.05
C GLY A 11 22.66 6.76 23.93
N SER A 12 23.03 6.43 22.69
CA SER A 12 22.24 6.85 21.53
C SER A 12 20.96 6.05 21.66
N THR A 13 19.93 6.65 22.26
CA THR A 13 18.57 6.23 21.93
C THR A 13 18.42 6.58 20.46
N ALA A 14 18.84 5.66 19.58
CA ALA A 14 18.59 5.78 18.15
C ALA A 14 17.12 6.17 18.02
N ALA A 15 16.87 7.35 17.44
CA ALA A 15 15.53 7.88 17.36
C ALA A 15 14.68 6.83 16.63
N VAL A 16 13.66 6.29 17.30
CA VAL A 16 12.76 5.29 16.72
C VAL A 16 12.23 5.87 15.41
N SER A 17 12.58 5.22 14.31
CA SER A 17 12.24 5.67 12.98
C SER A 17 10.79 5.28 12.70
N LYS A 18 9.94 6.29 12.45
CA LYS A 18 8.49 6.09 12.24
C LYS A 18 8.08 6.52 10.85
N ALA A 19 7.22 5.73 10.22
CA ALA A 19 6.63 6.05 8.93
C ALA A 19 5.09 5.95 8.97
N VAL A 20 4.45 6.78 8.16
CA VAL A 20 3.01 6.70 7.90
C VAL A 20 2.84 6.41 6.40
N VAL A 21 2.11 5.35 6.08
CA VAL A 21 1.85 4.93 4.70
C VAL A 21 0.38 5.14 4.39
N VAL A 22 0.10 5.90 3.34
CA VAL A 22 -1.25 5.98 2.79
C VAL A 22 -1.56 4.66 2.09
N PHE A 23 -2.46 3.88 2.68
CA PHE A 23 -2.72 2.50 2.28
C PHE A 23 -4.12 2.37 1.67
N SER A 24 -4.21 2.15 0.37
CA SER A 24 -5.48 1.98 -0.36
C SER A 24 -5.91 0.52 -0.50
N GLY A 25 -5.03 -0.44 -0.17
CA GLY A 25 -5.25 -1.86 -0.44
C GLY A 25 -4.91 -2.29 -1.87
N GLY A 26 -4.47 -1.36 -2.73
CA GLY A 26 -3.98 -1.66 -4.08
C GLY A 26 -2.52 -2.14 -4.10
N GLN A 27 -2.08 -2.64 -5.25
CA GLN A 27 -0.72 -3.19 -5.46
C GLN A 27 0.39 -2.19 -5.10
N ASP A 28 0.25 -0.95 -5.54
CA ASP A 28 1.28 0.09 -5.30
C ASP A 28 1.39 0.42 -3.82
N SER A 29 0.24 0.65 -3.16
CA SER A 29 0.21 0.96 -1.73
C SER A 29 0.70 -0.20 -0.86
N THR A 30 0.49 -1.44 -1.29
CA THR A 30 1.02 -2.65 -0.62
C THR A 30 2.53 -2.75 -0.78
N THR A 31 3.06 -2.44 -1.95
CA THR A 31 4.50 -2.40 -2.21
C THR A 31 5.18 -1.35 -1.32
N CYS A 32 4.61 -0.14 -1.23
CA CYS A 32 5.11 0.90 -0.34
C CYS A 32 5.08 0.48 1.13
N LEU A 33 4.02 -0.21 1.59
CA LEU A 33 3.93 -0.71 2.95
C LEU A 33 5.02 -1.74 3.26
N ILE A 34 5.22 -2.72 2.36
CA ILE A 34 6.27 -3.74 2.52
C ILE A 34 7.65 -3.10 2.60
N GLN A 35 7.93 -2.12 1.73
CA GLN A 35 9.18 -1.39 1.76
C GLN A 35 9.38 -0.63 3.09
N ALA A 36 8.34 0.06 3.57
CA ALA A 36 8.39 0.81 4.83
C ALA A 36 8.68 -0.10 6.03
N LEU A 37 8.08 -1.30 6.08
CA LEU A 37 8.31 -2.28 7.16
C LEU A 37 9.75 -2.78 7.25
N THR A 38 10.54 -2.66 6.17
CA THR A 38 11.96 -3.05 6.17
C THR A 38 12.91 -1.91 6.53
N GLN A 39 12.42 -0.66 6.54
CA GLN A 39 13.25 0.54 6.67
C GLN A 39 12.98 1.32 7.96
N TYR A 40 11.83 1.12 8.58
CA TYR A 40 11.38 1.86 9.77
C TYR A 40 11.04 0.92 10.92
N ASP A 41 11.27 1.38 12.15
CA ASP A 41 10.99 0.65 13.38
C ASP A 41 9.47 0.57 13.67
N GLU A 42 8.72 1.59 13.24
CA GLU A 42 7.26 1.69 13.44
C GLU A 42 6.58 2.21 12.17
N VAL A 43 5.58 1.48 11.68
CA VAL A 43 4.85 1.84 10.46
C VAL A 43 3.35 1.85 10.72
N HIS A 44 2.70 2.97 10.43
CA HIS A 44 1.25 3.14 10.54
C HIS A 44 0.60 3.27 9.17
N GLY A 45 -0.39 2.43 8.88
CA GLY A 45 -1.21 2.55 7.68
C GLY A 45 -2.40 3.49 7.91
N ILE A 46 -2.61 4.46 7.02
CA ILE A 46 -3.82 5.28 6.99
C ILE A 46 -4.55 5.02 5.68
N THR A 47 -5.80 4.55 5.78
CA THR A 47 -6.70 4.39 4.65
C THR A 47 -7.72 5.51 4.67
N PHE A 48 -7.87 6.20 3.54
CA PHE A 48 -8.94 7.16 3.36
C PHE A 48 -10.08 6.47 2.61
N ASP A 49 -11.20 6.28 3.30
CA ASP A 49 -12.45 5.91 2.66
C ASP A 49 -13.11 7.18 2.09
N TYR A 50 -12.74 7.51 0.85
CA TYR A 50 -13.34 8.63 0.13
C TYR A 50 -14.73 8.30 -0.45
N GLY A 51 -15.30 7.12 -0.17
CA GLY A 51 -16.56 6.68 -0.77
C GLY A 51 -16.53 6.57 -2.31
N GLN A 52 -15.33 6.44 -2.90
CA GLN A 52 -15.11 6.54 -4.33
C GLN A 52 -15.71 5.34 -5.09
N ARG A 53 -16.88 5.58 -5.72
CA ARG A 53 -17.35 5.18 -7.07
C ARG A 53 -17.11 3.78 -7.64
N HIS A 54 -16.49 2.83 -6.94
CA HIS A 54 -16.36 1.42 -7.40
C HIS A 54 -17.69 0.62 -7.26
N ARG A 55 -18.84 1.31 -7.30
CA ARG A 55 -20.14 0.73 -7.70
C ARG A 55 -20.49 1.04 -9.16
N GLU A 56 -19.92 2.08 -9.77
CA GLU A 56 -20.22 2.45 -11.17
C GLU A 56 -19.56 1.51 -12.17
N GLU A 57 -18.40 0.91 -11.84
CA GLU A 57 -17.79 -0.15 -12.65
C GLU A 57 -18.65 -1.44 -12.72
N ILE A 58 -19.50 -1.69 -11.72
CA ILE A 58 -20.44 -2.82 -11.73
C ILE A 58 -21.64 -2.54 -12.65
N GLU A 59 -22.06 -1.29 -12.83
CA GLU A 59 -23.18 -0.95 -13.73
C GLU A 59 -22.77 -1.01 -15.21
N VAL A 60 -21.50 -0.71 -15.56
CA VAL A 60 -21.00 -0.90 -16.94
C VAL A 60 -20.89 -2.39 -17.30
N ALA A 61 -20.63 -3.27 -16.32
CA ALA A 61 -20.64 -4.71 -16.51
C ALA A 61 -22.06 -5.31 -16.66
N LYS A 62 -23.13 -4.53 -16.42
CA LYS A 62 -24.52 -4.98 -16.53
C LYS A 62 -25.16 -4.79 -17.90
N ILE A 63 -24.45 -4.40 -18.96
CA ILE A 63 -25.06 -4.38 -20.30
C ILE A 63 -25.37 -5.84 -20.70
N PRO A 64 -26.65 -6.28 -20.70
CA PRO A 64 -27.01 -7.56 -21.23
C PRO A 64 -27.08 -7.34 -22.73
N ARG A 65 -25.96 -7.57 -23.45
CA ARG A 65 -26.02 -7.61 -24.91
C ARG A 65 -26.80 -8.86 -25.29
N LYS A 66 -28.12 -8.67 -25.42
CA LYS A 66 -29.07 -9.62 -25.99
C LYS A 66 -28.39 -10.36 -27.13
N THR A 67 -28.40 -11.68 -27.01
CA THR A 67 -28.18 -12.63 -28.08
C THR A 67 -29.13 -12.26 -29.23
N SER A 68 -28.63 -11.49 -30.19
CA SER A 68 -29.36 -11.22 -31.42
C SER A 68 -29.30 -12.49 -32.26
N LYS A 69 -30.26 -13.39 -32.03
CA LYS A 69 -30.67 -14.35 -33.05
C LYS A 69 -31.35 -13.54 -34.15
N HIS A 70 -30.60 -13.09 -35.15
CA HIS A 70 -31.20 -12.74 -36.43
C HIS A 70 -31.22 -13.99 -37.32
N HIS A 71 -32.35 -14.69 -37.18
CA HIS A 71 -33.01 -15.37 -38.29
C HIS A 71 -33.17 -14.37 -39.45
N GLN A 72 -32.61 -14.69 -40.61
CA GLN A 72 -33.02 -14.10 -41.88
C GLN A 72 -33.54 -15.24 -42.80
N PRO A 73 -34.54 -14.94 -43.63
CA PRO A 73 -35.41 -15.90 -44.31
C PRO A 73 -34.71 -16.77 -45.37
#